data_AF-A0A529LYF8-F1
#
_entry.id   AF-A0A529LYF8-F1
#
_cell.length_a   1.000
_cell.length_b   1.000
_cell.length_c   1.000
_cell.angle_alpha   90.00
_cell.angle_beta   90.00
_cell.angle_gamma   90.00
#
_symmetry.space_group_name_H-M   'P 1'
#
loop_
_entity.id
_entity.type
_entity.pdbx_description
1 polymer ?
#
loop_
_entity_poly.entity_id
_entity_poly.type
_entity_poly.pdbx_seq_one_letter_code
_entity_poly.pdbx_strand_id
1 'polypeptide(L)'
;PKLVPLLPEGRRAPLVCLGVFDAPDEQEAQSRASASNGPIFDARATWSAEDYAGRFARLHNHIRKGDCYQGNLTFPVRAQWSGDPLAAFDALTERQPVKYGALISLGTLIVLSRSPELFFEIDADGMIETHPMKGTAPRGATKAEDARLKAFLRNDEKNQAENR
;
A
#
# COMPACT_ATOMS: atom_id res chain seq x y z
N PRO A 1 16.34 -2.47 24.73
CA PRO A 1 15.45 -1.35 24.29
C PRO A 1 13.99 -1.70 24.57
N LYS A 2 13.11 -0.75 24.92
CA LYS A 2 11.73 -1.01 25.41
C LYS A 2 10.83 -1.85 24.47
N LEU A 3 11.13 -1.86 23.17
CA LEU A 3 10.34 -2.58 22.15
C LEU A 3 10.86 -3.99 21.85
N VAL A 4 12.01 -4.39 22.40
CA VAL A 4 12.61 -5.72 22.15
C VAL A 4 11.63 -6.86 22.48
N PRO A 5 10.88 -6.84 23.59
CA PRO A 5 9.92 -7.90 23.90
C PRO A 5 8.71 -7.95 22.95
N LEU A 6 8.52 -6.93 22.11
CA LEU A 6 7.41 -6.83 21.16
C LEU A 6 7.84 -7.20 19.73
N LEU A 7 9.11 -7.56 19.53
CA LEU A 7 9.59 -7.94 18.21
C LEU A 7 8.98 -9.30 17.80
N PRO A 8 8.43 -9.42 16.59
CA PRO A 8 7.97 -10.70 16.10
C PRO A 8 9.15 -11.65 15.93
N GLU A 9 8.96 -12.91 16.31
CA GLU A 9 9.92 -13.98 16.09
C GLU A 9 9.91 -14.43 14.62
N GLY A 10 11.01 -15.03 14.14
CA GLY A 10 11.06 -15.63 12.79
C GLY A 10 10.94 -14.63 11.63
N ARG A 11 11.40 -13.38 11.80
CA ARG A 11 11.34 -12.35 10.76
C ARG A 11 12.13 -12.77 9.51
N ARG A 12 11.50 -12.61 8.35
CA ARG A 12 12.12 -12.82 7.03
C ARG A 12 12.92 -11.60 6.53
N ALA A 13 12.80 -10.46 7.22
CA ALA A 13 13.40 -9.18 6.85
C ALA A 13 13.75 -8.35 8.09
N PRO A 14 14.67 -7.37 7.98
CA PRO A 14 14.93 -6.41 9.04
C PRO A 14 13.70 -5.51 9.30
N LEU A 15 13.71 -4.77 10.42
CA LEU A 15 12.64 -3.81 10.73
C LEU A 15 12.66 -2.61 9.78
N VAL A 16 13.86 -2.23 9.33
CA VAL A 16 14.11 -1.15 8.38
C VAL A 16 15.19 -1.64 7.42
N CYS A 17 14.98 -1.40 6.13
CA CYS A 17 15.95 -1.64 5.07
C CYS A 17 16.03 -0.36 4.23
N LEU A 18 17.24 0.17 4.03
CA LEU A 18 17.50 1.40 3.29
C LEU A 18 18.45 1.07 2.13
N GLY A 19 18.05 1.42 0.92
CA GLY A 19 18.92 1.39 -0.27
C GLY A 19 19.57 2.74 -0.46
N VAL A 20 20.89 2.77 -0.64
CA VAL A 20 21.66 3.98 -0.95
C VAL A 20 22.32 3.77 -2.30
N PHE A 21 22.06 4.69 -3.22
CA PHE A 21 22.55 4.64 -4.60
C PHE A 21 23.14 6.01 -4.95
N ASP A 22 24.13 6.04 -5.83
CA ASP A 22 24.77 7.30 -6.26
C ASP A 22 23.82 8.12 -7.15
N ALA A 23 23.10 7.45 -8.05
CA ALA A 23 22.11 8.04 -8.94
C ALA A 23 21.13 6.96 -9.42
N PRO A 24 19.89 7.31 -9.82
CA PRO A 24 19.04 6.41 -10.58
C PRO A 24 19.62 6.15 -11.97
N ASP A 25 19.35 4.97 -12.51
CA ASP A 25 19.58 4.64 -13.92
C ASP A 25 18.22 4.70 -14.64
N GLU A 26 18.06 5.62 -15.59
CA GLU A 26 16.81 5.87 -16.32
C GLU A 26 16.61 4.95 -17.53
N GLN A 27 17.18 3.75 -17.49
CA GLN A 27 16.94 2.77 -18.54
C GLN A 27 15.45 2.40 -18.60
N GLU A 28 14.89 2.47 -19.80
CA GLU A 28 13.59 1.86 -20.06
C GLU A 28 13.65 0.37 -19.73
N ALA A 29 12.76 -0.07 -18.85
CA ALA A 29 12.63 -1.47 -18.51
C ALA A 29 12.34 -2.26 -19.79
N GLN A 30 13.32 -3.05 -20.24
CA GLN A 30 13.12 -3.91 -21.39
C GLN A 30 12.07 -4.96 -21.02
N SER A 31 10.92 -4.91 -21.69
CA SER A 31 9.89 -5.95 -21.58
C SER A 31 10.52 -7.30 -21.91
N ARG A 32 10.70 -8.13 -20.89
CA ARG A 32 11.15 -9.51 -21.07
C ARG A 32 9.96 -10.33 -21.54
N ALA A 33 9.74 -10.34 -22.86
CA ALA A 33 8.77 -11.23 -23.48
C ALA A 33 9.18 -12.70 -23.23
N SER A 34 8.57 -13.33 -22.22
CA SER A 34 8.15 -14.76 -22.20
C SER A 34 7.94 -15.35 -20.79
N ALA A 35 7.98 -14.56 -19.71
CA ALA A 35 7.70 -15.15 -18.40
C ALA A 35 6.20 -15.39 -18.20
N SER A 36 5.82 -16.63 -17.91
CA SER A 36 4.45 -16.96 -17.53
C SER A 36 4.16 -16.41 -16.15
N ASN A 37 3.10 -15.60 -16.07
CA ASN A 37 2.55 -15.13 -14.81
C ASN A 37 1.36 -16.03 -14.45
N GLY A 38 1.53 -16.88 -13.43
CA GLY A 38 0.47 -17.75 -12.94
C GLY A 38 -0.64 -16.96 -12.22
N PRO A 39 -1.83 -17.55 -12.05
CA PRO A 39 -2.89 -16.89 -11.29
C PRO A 39 -2.49 -16.73 -9.81
N ILE A 40 -3.05 -15.71 -9.16
CA ILE A 40 -3.11 -15.66 -7.70
C ILE A 40 -4.29 -16.52 -7.27
N PHE A 41 -4.07 -17.49 -6.38
CA PHE A 41 -5.10 -18.39 -5.89
C PHE A 41 -4.94 -18.67 -4.39
N ASP A 42 -5.95 -19.32 -3.80
CA ASP A 42 -5.97 -19.66 -2.37
C ASP A 42 -5.75 -18.43 -1.45
N ALA A 43 -6.37 -17.31 -1.81
CA ALA A 43 -6.30 -16.09 -1.01
C ALA A 43 -7.07 -16.26 0.31
N ARG A 44 -6.36 -16.11 1.42
CA ARG A 44 -6.88 -16.27 2.78
C ARG A 44 -6.50 -15.07 3.63
N ALA A 45 -7.50 -14.42 4.21
CA ALA A 45 -7.27 -13.45 5.28
C ALA A 45 -6.59 -14.16 6.46
N THR A 46 -5.57 -13.51 7.03
CA THR A 46 -4.87 -14.07 8.21
C THR A 46 -5.67 -13.91 9.50
N TRP A 47 -6.70 -13.06 9.50
CA TRP A 47 -7.62 -12.84 10.62
C TRP A 47 -9.01 -13.32 10.24
N SER A 48 -9.67 -13.98 11.19
CA SER A 48 -11.11 -14.24 11.10
C SER A 48 -11.93 -12.94 11.30
N ALA A 49 -13.24 -13.00 11.02
CA ALA A 49 -14.13 -11.89 11.34
C ALA A 49 -14.19 -11.60 12.85
N GLU A 50 -14.13 -12.65 13.69
CA GLU A 50 -14.09 -12.53 15.15
C GLU A 50 -12.78 -11.91 15.63
N ASP A 51 -11.65 -12.33 15.06
CA ASP A 51 -10.34 -11.74 15.31
C ASP A 51 -10.32 -10.24 15.01
N TYR A 52 -10.90 -9.86 13.87
CA TYR A 52 -11.01 -8.46 13.46
C TYR A 52 -11.91 -7.69 14.43
N ALA A 53 -13.09 -8.23 14.78
CA ALA A 53 -14.04 -7.58 15.67
C ALA A 53 -13.42 -7.28 17.05
N GLY A 54 -12.70 -8.23 17.64
CA GLY A 54 -11.99 -8.02 18.90
C GLY A 54 -10.91 -6.95 18.82
N ARG A 55 -10.11 -6.95 17.75
CA ARG A 55 -9.04 -5.95 17.52
C ARG A 55 -9.61 -4.56 17.24
N PHE A 56 -10.70 -4.49 16.48
CA PHE A 56 -11.43 -3.25 16.21
C PHE A 56 -12.02 -2.67 17.48
N ALA A 57 -12.69 -3.48 18.30
CA ALA A 57 -13.24 -3.03 19.58
C ALA A 57 -12.16 -2.43 20.50
N ARG A 58 -10.97 -3.05 20.53
CA ARG A 58 -9.82 -2.52 21.27
C ARG A 58 -9.36 -1.17 20.73
N LEU A 59 -9.14 -1.04 19.41
CA LEU A 59 -8.75 0.24 18.80
C LEU A 59 -9.80 1.33 19.07
N HIS A 60 -11.07 1.01 18.89
CA HIS A 60 -12.16 1.94 19.13
C HIS A 60 -12.23 2.39 20.60
N ASN A 61 -11.94 1.50 21.56
CA ASN A 61 -11.85 1.87 22.97
C ASN A 61 -10.71 2.86 23.25
N HIS A 62 -9.53 2.68 22.61
CA HIS A 62 -8.43 3.65 22.70
C HIS A 62 -8.85 5.02 22.15
N ILE A 63 -9.56 5.06 21.02
CA ILE A 63 -10.11 6.32 20.46
C ILE A 63 -11.09 6.98 21.44
N ARG A 64 -12.01 6.22 22.04
CA ARG A 64 -13.00 6.75 23.00
C ARG A 64 -12.38 7.30 24.28
N LYS A 65 -11.25 6.73 24.71
CA LYS A 65 -10.50 7.21 25.87
C LYS A 65 -9.66 8.45 25.57
N GLY A 66 -9.53 8.82 24.30
CA GLY A 66 -8.67 9.93 23.86
C GLY A 66 -7.20 9.55 23.75
N ASP A 67 -6.85 8.25 23.72
CA ASP A 67 -5.46 7.79 23.56
C ASP A 67 -4.91 8.12 22.16
N CYS A 68 -5.80 8.14 21.15
CA CYS A 68 -5.50 8.59 19.80
C CYS A 68 -6.76 9.11 19.09
N TYR A 69 -6.60 9.93 18.05
CA TYR A 69 -7.71 10.46 17.24
C TYR A 69 -8.13 9.51 16.11
N GLN A 70 -7.16 8.77 15.55
CA GLN A 70 -7.38 7.87 14.42
C GLN A 70 -6.42 6.67 14.53
N GLY A 71 -6.85 5.52 14.02
CA GLY A 71 -5.99 4.38 13.78
C GLY A 71 -6.41 3.62 12.52
N ASN A 72 -5.43 3.19 11.74
CA ASN A 72 -5.67 2.36 10.56
C ASN A 72 -5.51 0.88 10.95
N LEU A 73 -6.61 0.13 10.98
CA LEU A 73 -6.60 -1.29 11.30
C LEU A 73 -6.53 -2.13 10.02
N THR A 74 -5.35 -2.65 9.72
CA THR A 74 -5.09 -3.50 8.55
C THR A 74 -4.70 -4.91 8.97
N PHE A 75 -4.92 -5.88 8.08
CA PHE A 75 -4.51 -7.26 8.28
C PHE A 75 -3.97 -7.87 6.99
N PRO A 76 -3.00 -8.81 7.08
CA PRO A 76 -2.48 -9.49 5.90
C PRO A 76 -3.49 -10.45 5.26
N VAL A 77 -3.45 -10.54 3.93
CA VAL A 77 -4.01 -11.65 3.15
C VAL A 77 -2.84 -12.44 2.57
N ARG A 78 -2.88 -13.77 2.72
CA ARG A 78 -1.89 -14.69 2.13
C ARG A 78 -2.51 -15.35 0.91
N ALA A 79 -1.76 -15.50 -0.15
CA ALA A 79 -2.18 -16.20 -1.35
C ALA A 79 -0.99 -16.95 -1.95
N GLN A 80 -1.28 -17.88 -2.85
CA GLN A 80 -0.28 -18.59 -3.62
C GLN A 80 -0.19 -17.99 -5.02
N TRP A 81 1.03 -17.98 -5.55
CA TRP A 81 1.34 -17.43 -6.85
C TRP A 81 2.67 -18.02 -7.35
N SER A 82 2.81 -18.15 -8.66
CA SER A 82 4.05 -18.54 -9.34
C SER A 82 4.25 -17.71 -10.59
N GLY A 83 5.51 -17.39 -10.89
CA GLY A 83 5.87 -16.64 -12.08
C GLY A 83 7.12 -15.79 -11.85
N ASP A 84 7.43 -14.97 -12.83
CA ASP A 84 8.49 -13.97 -12.73
C ASP A 84 7.97 -12.68 -12.07
N PRO A 85 8.66 -12.13 -11.06
CA PRO A 85 8.22 -10.92 -10.37
C PRO A 85 8.14 -9.67 -11.25
N LEU A 86 9.01 -9.53 -12.26
CA LEU A 86 8.96 -8.41 -13.19
C LEU A 86 7.73 -8.53 -14.08
N ALA A 87 7.44 -9.73 -14.60
CA ALA A 87 6.21 -9.96 -15.35
C ALA A 87 4.93 -9.73 -14.51
N ALA A 88 4.96 -10.03 -13.22
CA ALA A 88 3.87 -9.67 -12.31
C ALA A 88 3.73 -8.16 -12.11
N PHE A 89 4.85 -7.45 -11.99
CA PHE A 89 4.87 -5.99 -11.87
C PHE A 89 4.32 -5.31 -13.13
N ASP A 90 4.71 -5.78 -14.31
CA ASP A 90 4.22 -5.26 -15.59
C ASP A 90 2.71 -5.49 -15.73
N ALA A 91 2.24 -6.72 -15.48
CA ALA A 91 0.82 -7.06 -15.55
C ALA A 91 -0.04 -6.25 -14.55
N LEU A 92 0.49 -5.94 -13.36
CA LEU A 92 -0.18 -5.07 -12.39
C LEU A 92 -0.11 -3.59 -12.78
N THR A 93 0.94 -3.17 -13.48
CA THR A 93 1.07 -1.80 -13.98
C THR A 93 0.01 -1.48 -15.02
N GLU A 94 -0.26 -2.41 -15.93
CA GLU A 94 -1.34 -2.28 -16.92
C GLU A 94 -2.73 -2.20 -16.28
N ARG A 95 -2.98 -2.98 -15.22
CA ARG A 95 -4.30 -3.07 -14.57
C ARG A 95 -4.57 -1.97 -13.56
N GLN A 96 -3.56 -1.54 -12.82
CA GLN A 96 -3.66 -0.53 -11.76
C GLN A 96 -2.55 0.50 -11.93
N PRO A 97 -2.72 1.47 -12.85
CA PRO A 97 -1.75 2.56 -13.02
C PRO A 97 -1.70 3.40 -11.73
N VAL A 98 -0.50 3.57 -11.18
CA VAL A 98 -0.21 4.46 -10.04
C VAL A 98 1.03 5.29 -10.34
N LYS A 99 1.17 6.43 -9.67
CA LYS A 99 2.34 7.31 -9.80
C LYS A 99 3.60 6.73 -9.13
N TYR A 100 3.43 5.95 -8.06
CA TYR A 100 4.53 5.45 -7.22
C TYR A 100 4.56 3.91 -7.16
N GLY A 101 4.79 3.28 -8.32
CA GLY A 101 4.97 1.83 -8.41
C GLY A 101 6.42 1.43 -8.09
N ALA A 102 6.61 0.31 -7.38
CA ALA A 102 7.95 -0.23 -7.11
C ALA A 102 7.99 -1.76 -7.15
N LEU A 103 9.06 -2.30 -7.73
CA LEU A 103 9.49 -3.69 -7.57
C LEU A 103 10.86 -3.69 -6.88
N ILE A 104 10.93 -4.25 -5.68
CA ILE A 104 12.13 -4.23 -4.85
C ILE A 104 12.54 -5.68 -4.57
N SER A 105 13.73 -6.07 -5.00
CA SER A 105 14.33 -7.37 -4.69
C SER A 105 15.30 -7.22 -3.52
N LEU A 106 14.97 -7.85 -2.39
CA LEU A 106 15.77 -7.86 -1.15
C LEU A 106 16.35 -9.26 -0.91
N GLY A 107 16.84 -9.91 -1.96
CA GLY A 107 17.30 -11.30 -1.92
C GLY A 107 16.12 -12.28 -1.96
N THR A 108 15.83 -12.94 -0.84
CA THR A 108 14.73 -13.93 -0.76
C THR A 108 13.34 -13.30 -0.63
N LEU A 109 13.29 -12.01 -0.29
CA LEU A 109 12.04 -11.24 -0.23
C LEU A 109 11.94 -10.33 -1.46
N ILE A 110 10.77 -10.36 -2.08
CA ILE A 110 10.43 -9.45 -3.17
C ILE A 110 9.21 -8.65 -2.74
N VAL A 111 9.29 -7.33 -2.90
CA VAL A 111 8.19 -6.40 -2.62
C VAL A 111 7.71 -5.81 -3.93
N LEU A 112 6.44 -6.03 -4.22
CA LEU A 112 5.73 -5.40 -5.32
C LEU A 112 4.72 -4.42 -4.73
N SER A 113 4.89 -3.14 -5.02
CA SER A 113 4.06 -2.06 -4.50
C SER A 113 3.38 -1.30 -5.63
N ARG A 114 2.09 -1.01 -5.44
CA ARG A 114 1.31 -0.06 -6.24
C ARG A 114 0.90 1.11 -5.34
N SER A 115 1.88 1.86 -4.81
CA SER A 115 1.60 2.95 -3.88
C SER A 115 0.85 4.07 -4.61
N PRO A 116 -0.30 4.50 -4.08
CA PRO A 116 -1.03 5.60 -4.67
C PRO A 116 -0.60 6.96 -4.07
N GLU A 117 0.20 6.96 -2.99
CA GLU A 117 0.55 8.16 -2.20
C GLU A 117 2.08 8.38 -2.13
N LEU A 118 2.51 9.65 -2.11
CA LEU A 118 3.89 10.06 -1.82
C LEU A 118 4.03 10.35 -0.33
N PHE A 119 4.89 9.59 0.35
CA PHE A 119 5.21 9.88 1.75
C PHE A 119 6.01 11.18 1.87
N PHE A 120 7.18 11.24 1.22
CA PHE A 120 7.89 12.49 0.95
C PHE A 120 8.88 12.34 -0.20
N GLU A 121 9.24 13.46 -0.82
CA GLU A 121 10.37 13.64 -1.74
C GLU A 121 11.17 14.88 -1.29
N ILE A 122 12.49 14.88 -1.54
CA ILE A 122 13.35 16.04 -1.29
C ILE A 122 14.04 16.39 -2.60
N ASP A 123 13.88 17.62 -3.07
CA ASP A 123 14.54 18.09 -4.28
C ASP A 123 16.00 18.55 -4.02
N ALA A 124 16.69 18.95 -5.10
CA ALA A 124 18.08 19.40 -5.04
C ALA A 124 18.29 20.68 -4.21
N ASP A 125 17.25 21.51 -4.06
CA ASP A 125 17.28 22.74 -3.26
C ASP A 125 16.90 22.48 -1.79
N GLY A 126 16.56 21.22 -1.45
CA GLY A 126 16.19 20.79 -0.11
C GLY A 126 14.72 20.95 0.22
N MET A 127 13.86 21.21 -0.76
CA MET A 127 12.41 21.33 -0.56
C MET A 127 11.80 19.95 -0.36
N ILE A 128 10.96 19.84 0.66
CA ILE A 128 10.24 18.61 1.00
C ILE A 128 8.81 18.69 0.46
N GLU A 129 8.43 17.73 -0.39
CA GLU A 129 7.06 17.58 -0.90
C GLU A 129 6.40 16.31 -0.35
N THR A 130 5.11 16.37 0.01
CA THR A 130 4.28 15.22 0.41
C THR A 130 2.91 15.30 -0.27
N HIS A 131 2.33 14.17 -0.68
CA HIS A 131 1.00 14.13 -1.32
C HIS A 131 0.04 13.24 -0.53
N PRO A 132 -0.34 13.62 0.70
CA PRO A 132 -1.25 12.81 1.50
C PRO A 132 -2.61 12.67 0.83
N MET A 133 -3.21 11.48 0.87
CA MET A 133 -4.55 11.24 0.35
C MET A 133 -5.52 10.85 1.46
N LYS A 134 -6.68 11.49 1.46
CA LYS A 134 -7.82 11.10 2.29
C LYS A 134 -9.11 11.18 1.49
N GLY A 135 -10.02 10.29 1.86
CA GLY A 135 -11.26 10.06 1.15
C GLY A 135 -11.09 9.08 0.00
N THR A 136 -11.81 7.96 0.08
CA THR A 136 -11.80 6.91 -0.92
C THR A 136 -13.21 6.69 -1.41
N ALA A 137 -13.43 6.82 -2.72
CA ALA A 137 -14.65 6.38 -3.39
C ALA A 137 -14.32 5.23 -4.35
N PRO A 138 -15.20 4.23 -4.49
CA PRO A 138 -15.04 3.23 -5.54
C PRO A 138 -15.09 3.90 -6.93
N ARG A 139 -14.45 3.28 -7.93
CA ARG A 139 -14.65 3.68 -9.33
C ARG A 139 -16.05 3.28 -9.78
N GLY A 140 -16.67 4.12 -10.60
CA GLY A 140 -17.98 3.80 -11.19
C GLY A 140 -17.88 2.71 -12.24
N ALA A 141 -18.92 1.90 -12.39
CA ALA A 141 -19.00 0.90 -13.47
C ALA A 141 -19.20 1.56 -14.84
N THR A 142 -19.65 2.83 -14.86
CA THR A 142 -19.80 3.64 -16.07
C THR A 142 -19.12 5.00 -15.91
N LYS A 143 -18.79 5.68 -17.03
CA LYS A 143 -18.21 7.04 -16.99
C LYS A 143 -19.09 8.04 -16.24
N ALA A 144 -20.40 7.95 -16.40
CA ALA A 144 -21.36 8.85 -15.74
C ALA A 144 -21.39 8.59 -14.22
N GLU A 145 -21.39 7.32 -13.82
CA GLU A 145 -21.33 6.95 -12.41
C GLU A 145 -20.00 7.37 -11.77
N ASP A 146 -18.88 7.18 -12.46
CA ASP A 146 -17.55 7.57 -12.01
C ASP A 146 -17.45 9.10 -11.79
N ALA A 147 -17.99 9.88 -12.73
CA ALA A 147 -18.07 11.33 -12.60
C ALA A 147 -18.94 11.76 -11.40
N ARG A 148 -20.06 11.07 -11.16
CA ARG A 148 -20.93 11.33 -10.01
C ARG A 148 -20.24 10.99 -8.69
N LEU A 149 -19.58 9.84 -8.59
CA LEU A 149 -18.84 9.42 -7.39
C LEU A 149 -17.67 10.37 -7.09
N LYS A 150 -16.98 10.84 -8.14
CA LYS A 150 -15.94 11.87 -8.02
C LYS A 150 -16.49 13.20 -7.49
N ALA A 151 -17.63 13.66 -8.04
CA ALA A 151 -18.28 14.89 -7.58
C ALA A 151 -18.78 14.76 -6.13
N PHE A 152 -19.31 13.60 -5.77
CA PHE A 152 -19.71 13.29 -4.39
C PHE A 152 -18.50 13.35 -3.44
N LEU A 153 -17.41 12.65 -3.74
CA LEU A 153 -16.23 12.61 -2.89
C LEU A 153 -15.64 14.01 -2.64
N ARG A 154 -15.67 14.87 -3.66
CA ARG A 154 -15.20 16.26 -3.57
C ARG A 154 -16.04 17.13 -2.62
N ASN A 155 -17.34 16.83 -2.51
CA ASN A 155 -18.31 17.64 -1.78
C ASN A 155 -18.76 17.00 -0.44
N ASP A 156 -18.25 15.83 -0.09
CA ASP A 156 -18.58 15.15 1.16
C ASP A 156 -17.93 15.87 2.36
N GLU A 157 -18.76 16.41 3.25
CA GLU A 157 -18.34 17.19 4.42
C GLU A 157 -17.39 16.41 5.32
N LYS A 158 -17.52 15.08 5.41
CA LYS A 158 -16.62 14.22 6.19
C LYS A 158 -15.21 14.21 5.59
N ASN A 159 -15.09 14.04 4.28
CA ASN A 159 -13.80 14.06 3.59
C ASN A 159 -13.18 15.46 3.58
N GLN A 160 -13.99 16.52 3.52
CA GLN A 160 -13.50 17.89 3.67
C GLN A 160 -12.97 18.16 5.09
N ALA A 161 -13.62 17.64 6.12
CA ALA A 161 -13.17 17.78 7.51
C ALA A 161 -11.86 17.02 7.77
N GLU A 162 -11.66 15.86 7.15
CA GLU A 162 -10.42 15.10 7.27
C GLU A 162 -9.25 15.70 6.45
N ASN A 163 -9.53 16.52 5.42
CA ASN A 163 -8.54 17.15 4.52
C ASN A 163 -8.23 18.64 4.84
N ARG A 164 -8.76 19.19 5.93
CA ARG A 164 -8.43 20.56 6.38
C ARG A 164 -7.14 20.62 7.18
#